data_AF-A0A3D5SJI7-F1
#
_entry.id   AF-A0A3D5SJI7-F1
#
_cell.length_a   1.000
_cell.length_b   1.000
_cell.length_c   1.000
_cell.angle_alpha   90.00
_cell.angle_beta   90.00
_cell.angle_gamma   90.00
#
_symmetry.space_group_name_H-M   'P 1'
#
loop_
_entity.id
_entity.type
_entity.pdbx_description
1 polymer ?
#
loop_
_entity_poly.entity_id
_entity_poly.type
_entity_poly.pdbx_seq_one_letter_code
_entity_poly.pdbx_strand_id
1 'polypeptide(L)' 'MLRTIAIIFGIVLAAVGGVIAYRAFFIEPSAAVVISNSGVRELPNTVRVVEGFVLLIVGAAIAFTAARRKQ' A
#
# COMPACT_ATOMS: atom_id res chain seq x y z
N MET A 1 -11.88 13.91 20.43
CA MET A 1 -11.68 12.45 20.44
C MET A 1 -11.79 11.84 19.05
N LEU A 2 -12.93 11.98 18.35
CA LEU A 2 -13.13 11.39 17.01
C LEU A 2 -12.04 11.76 15.98
N ARG A 3 -11.59 13.03 15.99
CA ARG A 3 -10.49 13.49 15.13
C ARG A 3 -9.20 12.73 15.37
N THR A 4 -8.79 12.61 16.63
CA THR A 4 -7.57 11.89 17.02
C THR A 4 -7.65 10.42 16.61
N ILE A 5 -8.83 9.80 16.78
CA ILE A 5 -9.08 8.42 16.34
C ILE A 5 -8.93 8.29 14.82
N ALA A 6 -9.51 9.21 14.04
CA ALA A 6 -9.38 9.20 12.58
C ALA A 6 -7.93 9.38 12.11
N ILE A 7 -7.15 10.23 12.79
CA ILE A 7 -5.72 10.40 12.50
C ILE A 7 -4.96 9.10 12.75
N ILE A 8 -5.11 8.51 13.93
CA ILE A 8 -4.43 7.26 14.30
C ILE A 8 -4.83 6.14 13.34
N PHE A 9 -6.12 6.01 13.07
CA PHE A 9 -6.65 5.01 12.15
C PHE A 9 -6.07 5.16 10.74
N GLY A 10 -6.04 6.39 10.20
CA GLY A 10 -5.44 6.66 8.89
C GLY A 10 -3.96 6.32 8.83
N ILE A 11 -3.19 6.63 9.88
CA ILE A 11 -1.76 6.30 9.97
C ILE A 11 -1.56 4.77 9.97
N VAL A 12 -2.33 4.05 10.79
CA VAL A 12 -2.24 2.58 10.86
C VAL A 12 -2.61 1.95 9.51
N LEU A 13 -3.70 2.40 8.89
CA LEU A 13 -4.12 1.91 7.58
C LEU A 13 -3.05 2.17 6.51
N ALA A 14 -2.43 3.35 6.55
CA ALA A 14 -1.37 3.71 5.64
C ALA A 14 -0.14 2.80 5.81
N ALA A 15 0.30 2.60 7.06
CA ALA A 15 1.42 1.74 7.38
C ALA A 15 1.18 0.29 6.93
N VAL A 16 -0.01 -0.26 7.17
CA VAL A 16 -0.41 -1.60 6.70
C VAL A 16 -0.34 -1.69 5.18
N GLY A 17 -0.89 -0.70 4.47
CA GLY A 17 -0.81 -0.64 3.00
C GLY A 17 0.62 -0.61 2.48
N GLY A 18 1.48 0.21 3.09
CA GLY A 18 2.91 0.29 2.77
C GLY A 18 3.64 -1.04 2.97
N VAL A 19 3.38 -1.75 4.08
CA VAL A 19 3.96 -3.08 4.34
C VAL A 19 3.51 -4.10 3.30
N ILE A 20 2.23 -4.09 2.92
CA ILE A 20 1.70 -5.00 1.89
C ILE A 20 2.38 -4.72 0.55
N ALA A 21 2.43 -3.46 0.12
CA ALA A 21 3.05 -3.06 -1.14
C ALA A 21 4.54 -3.46 -1.17
N TYR A 22 5.28 -3.17 -0.10
CA TYR A 22 6.69 -3.52 0.01
C TYR A 22 6.92 -5.03 -0.05
N ARG A 23 6.15 -5.82 0.72
CA ARG A 23 6.30 -7.27 0.72
C ARG A 23 5.95 -7.88 -0.63
N ALA A 24 4.87 -7.42 -1.26
CA ALA A 24 4.46 -7.92 -2.57
C ALA A 24 5.46 -7.58 -3.70
N PHE A 25 6.22 -6.48 -3.55
CA PHE A 25 7.21 -6.06 -4.54
C PHE A 25 8.57 -6.74 -4.37
N PHE A 26 9.00 -6.98 -3.12
CA PHE A 26 10.40 -7.31 -2.83
C PHE A 26 10.62 -8.64 -2.10
N ILE A 27 9.61 -9.16 -1.39
CA ILE A 27 9.81 -10.31 -0.49
C ILE A 27 9.01 -11.53 -0.96
N GLU A 28 7.79 -11.33 -1.42
CA GLU A 28 6.89 -12.44 -1.74
C GLU A 28 7.27 -13.13 -3.05
N PRO A 29 7.02 -14.45 -3.15
CA PRO A 29 7.26 -15.20 -4.37
C PRO A 29 6.49 -14.57 -5.53
N SER A 30 7.15 -14.52 -6.68
CA SER A 30 6.60 -13.99 -7.91
C SER A 30 5.34 -14.77 -8.30
N ALA A 31 4.24 -14.04 -8.52
CA ALA A 31 2.94 -14.64 -8.81
C ALA A 31 2.82 -15.07 -10.27
N ALA A 32 3.67 -14.54 -11.15
CA ALA A 32 3.72 -14.91 -12.55
C ALA A 32 5.17 -14.93 -13.04
N VAL A 33 5.45 -15.85 -13.96
CA VAL A 33 6.73 -15.94 -14.65
C VAL A 33 6.47 -15.73 -16.14
N VAL A 34 7.03 -14.67 -16.71
CA VAL A 34 6.98 -14.42 -18.15
C VAL A 34 8.23 -15.02 -18.78
N ILE A 35 8.00 -16.02 -19.63
CA ILE A 35 9.03 -16.66 -20.43
C ILE A 35 8.96 -16.04 -21.82
N SER A 36 9.99 -15.31 -22.22
CA SER A 36 10.14 -14.74 -23.56
C SER A 36 11.44 -15.20 -24.21
N ASN A 37 11.59 -14.94 -25.52
CA ASN A 37 12.84 -15.22 -26.24
C ASN A 37 14.06 -14.46 -25.66
N SER A 38 13.84 -13.43 -24.84
CA SER A 38 14.89 -12.63 -24.20
C SER A 38 15.21 -13.02 -22.75
N GLY A 39 14.49 -14.01 -22.19
CA GLY A 39 14.77 -14.57 -20.87
C GLY A 39 13.54 -14.84 -20.01
N VAL A 40 13.79 -15.28 -18.78
CA VAL A 40 12.76 -15.54 -17.77
C VAL A 40 12.67 -14.34 -16.84
N ARG A 41 11.50 -13.69 -16.77
CA ARG A 41 11.23 -12.61 -15.81
C ARG A 41 10.13 -13.01 -14.86
N GLU A 42 10.47 -12.97 -13.58
CA GLU A 42 9.52 -13.08 -12.48
C GLU A 42 8.80 -11.75 -12.29
N LEU A 43 7.47 -11.77 -12.35
CA LEU A 43 6.63 -10.62 -12.09
C LEU A 43 6.10 -10.70 -10.66
N PRO A 44 6.27 -9.62 -9.86
CA PRO A 44 5.67 -9.55 -8.55
C PRO A 44 4.14 -9.60 -8.66
N ASN A 45 3.47 -9.87 -7.54
CA ASN A 45 2.02 -9.84 -7.50
C ASN A 45 1.51 -8.39 -7.61
N THR A 46 1.38 -7.91 -8.85
CA THR A 46 0.98 -6.53 -9.16
C THR A 46 -0.35 -6.16 -8.51
N VAL A 47 -1.28 -7.12 -8.39
CA VAL A 47 -2.57 -6.89 -7.72
C VAL A 47 -2.36 -6.52 -6.26
N ARG A 48 -1.58 -7.32 -5.50
CA ARG A 48 -1.29 -7.03 -4.09
C ARG A 48 -0.49 -5.74 -3.91
N VAL A 49 0.42 -5.44 -4.83
CA VAL A 49 1.15 -4.17 -4.84
C VAL A 49 0.16 -3.00 -4.93
N VAL A 50 -0.76 -3.04 -5.91
CA VAL A 50 -1.75 -1.99 -6.13
C VAL A 50 -2.68 -1.86 -4.92
N GLU A 51 -3.17 -2.97 -4.37
CA GLU A 51 -4.01 -2.96 -3.16
C GLU A 51 -3.28 -2.31 -1.96
N GLY A 52 -2.00 -2.65 -1.76
CA GLY A 52 -1.18 -2.04 -0.73
C GLY A 52 -1.01 -0.53 -0.93
N PHE A 53 -0.77 -0.09 -2.16
CA PHE A 53 -0.69 1.33 -2.50
C PHE A 53 -2.01 2.07 -2.30
N VAL A 54 -3.15 1.46 -2.64
CA VAL A 54 -4.47 2.04 -2.40
C VAL A 54 -4.70 2.25 -0.90
N LEU A 55 -4.42 1.23 -0.08
CA LEU A 55 -4.50 1.34 1.38
C LEU A 55 -3.58 2.42 1.94
N LEU A 56 -2.35 2.51 1.42
CA LEU A 56 -1.38 3.54 1.79
C LEU A 56 -1.93 4.94 1.54
N ILE A 57 -2.38 5.20 0.31
CA ILE A 57 -2.86 6.52 -0.12
C ILE A 57 -4.14 6.91 0.62
N VAL A 58 -5.10 5.98 0.74
CA VAL A 58 -6.36 6.23 1.44
C VAL A 58 -6.13 6.49 2.93
N GLY A 59 -5.29 5.68 3.59
CA GLY A 59 -4.93 5.88 4.99
C GLY A 59 -4.26 7.25 5.22
N ALA A 60 -3.30 7.60 4.36
CA ALA A 60 -2.61 8.89 4.41
C ALA A 60 -3.58 10.06 4.19
N ALA A 61 -4.50 9.95 3.23
CA ALA A 61 -5.52 10.96 2.97
C ALA A 61 -6.47 11.15 4.16
N ILE A 62 -6.92 10.06 4.79
CA ILE A 62 -7.76 10.10 6.01
C ILE A 62 -7.00 10.80 7.14
N ALA A 63 -5.75 10.39 7.40
CA ALA A 63 -4.95 10.99 8.44
C ALA A 63 -4.70 12.48 8.18
N PHE A 64 -4.37 12.85 6.94
CA PHE A 64 -4.08 14.23 6.55
C PHE A 64 -5.31 15.13 6.63
N THR A 65 -6.46 14.67 6.12
CA THR A 65 -7.73 15.43 6.18
C THR A 65 -8.22 15.59 7.61
N ALA A 66 -8.10 14.55 8.44
CA ALA A 66 -8.41 14.64 9.87
C ALA A 66 -7.41 15.52 10.63
N ALA A 67 -6.14 15.56 10.22
CA ALA A 67 -5.10 16.39 10.82
C ALA A 67 -5.22 17.87 10.41
N ARG A 68 -5.82 18.20 9.26
CA ARG A 68 -6.13 19.58 8.90
C ARG A 68 -7.15 20.18 9.88
N ARG A 69 -6.82 21.32 10.48
CA ARG A 69 -7.83 22.15 11.18
C ARG A 69 -8.70 22.79 10.10
N LYS A 70 -10.03 22.91 10.37
CA LYS A 70 -10.86 23.87 9.61
C LYS A 70 -10.13 25.22 9.68
N GLN A 71 -9.66 25.71 8.54
CA GLN A 71 -9.43 27.14 8.39
C GLN A 71 -10.78 27.84 8.47
#